data_AF-A0A370K6D7-F1
#
_entry.id   AF-A0A370K6D7-F1
#
_cell.length_a   1.000
_cell.length_b   1.000
_cell.length_c   1.000
_cell.angle_alpha   90.00
_cell.angle_beta   90.00
_cell.angle_gamma   90.00
#
_symmetry.space_group_name_H-M   'P 1'
#
loop_
_entity.id
_entity.type
_entity.pdbx_description
1 polymer ?
#
loop_
_entity_poly.entity_id
_entity_poly.type
_entity_poly.pdbx_seq_one_letter_code
_entity_poly.pdbx_strand_id
1 'polypeptide(L)'
;MGCGELSRLIAWVGDSAYSHTAVVMDGEQLIEAAASGVRLAALADRPGMVANFHYIDVFRPSCLEGHDRDARVALLRNALMPYVGRPYPMTSLFTLGLVCAVRNKIPGSRDLRRVLRMALDLVIDNDPNQVVCSELVYRGFDEAVTEPPHALRLPIVTRSRQHTPLPDIDLLALAHECLDDLRRAGRKPSVATEIALLAAPMHGMHEVTLAASADAPDHDDLGIRLQQARARLGLDESGHMPLQASMAMSLPEPTPNPKTVLPADLEFSPGLLKIGRLSMATA
;
A
#
# COMPACT_ATOMS: atom_id res chain seq x y z
N MET A 1 -7.99 9.59 1.63
CA MET A 1 -6.60 10.08 1.63
C MET A 1 -6.15 10.35 3.05
N GLY A 2 -5.07 9.71 3.50
CA GLY A 2 -4.48 9.95 4.82
C GLY A 2 -3.62 11.22 4.87
N CYS A 3 -3.47 11.80 6.06
CA CYS A 3 -2.71 13.05 6.27
C CYS A 3 -1.17 12.86 6.37
N GLY A 4 -0.70 11.65 6.68
CA GLY A 4 0.73 11.38 6.93
C GLY A 4 1.62 11.36 5.69
N GLU A 5 2.92 11.48 5.88
CA GLU A 5 3.93 11.49 4.81
C GLU A 5 4.02 10.14 4.09
N LEU A 6 3.87 9.03 4.82
CA LEU A 6 3.72 7.71 4.20
C LEU A 6 2.49 7.65 3.29
N SER A 7 1.38 8.25 3.71
CA SER A 7 0.17 8.27 2.88
C SER A 7 0.40 9.02 1.58
N ARG A 8 1.12 10.14 1.63
CA ARG A 8 1.51 10.91 0.43
C ARG A 8 2.39 10.10 -0.51
N LEU A 9 3.35 9.33 0.03
CA LEU A 9 4.20 8.45 -0.77
C LEU A 9 3.43 7.30 -1.42
N ILE A 10 2.53 6.62 -0.69
CA ILE A 10 1.69 5.54 -1.24
C ILE A 10 0.83 6.07 -2.40
N ALA A 11 0.17 7.22 -2.19
CA ALA A 11 -0.64 7.88 -3.20
C ALA A 11 0.20 8.27 -4.42
N TRP A 12 1.38 8.88 -4.22
CA TRP A 12 2.27 9.30 -5.30
C TRP A 12 2.75 8.13 -6.17
N VAL A 13 3.29 7.06 -5.57
CA VAL A 13 3.81 5.96 -6.39
C VAL A 13 2.66 5.20 -7.06
N GLY A 14 1.49 5.11 -6.41
CA GLY A 14 0.29 4.56 -7.00
C GLY A 14 -0.30 5.42 -8.13
N ASP A 15 0.14 6.67 -8.30
CA ASP A 15 -0.54 7.66 -9.14
C ASP A 15 -2.05 7.76 -8.79
N SER A 16 -2.35 7.78 -7.48
CA SER A 16 -3.68 7.65 -6.91
C SER A 16 -4.03 8.80 -5.98
N ALA A 17 -5.32 9.07 -5.87
CA ALA A 17 -5.86 9.98 -4.86
C ALA A 17 -5.91 9.33 -3.46
N TYR A 18 -5.63 8.02 -3.35
CA TYR A 18 -5.83 7.25 -2.13
C TYR A 18 -4.54 6.57 -1.65
N SER A 19 -4.38 6.53 -0.34
CA SER A 19 -3.27 5.87 0.35
C SER A 19 -3.69 4.67 1.18
N HIS A 20 -5.00 4.46 1.33
CA HIS A 20 -5.59 3.46 2.20
C HIS A 20 -6.97 3.07 1.70
N THR A 21 -7.39 1.84 2.00
CA THR A 21 -8.71 1.31 1.65
C THR A 21 -9.21 0.34 2.72
N ALA A 22 -10.53 0.17 2.79
CA ALA A 22 -11.23 -0.63 3.78
C ALA A 22 -12.58 -1.12 3.21
N VAL A 23 -13.17 -2.17 3.80
CA VAL A 23 -14.50 -2.66 3.43
C VAL A 23 -15.50 -2.35 4.55
N VAL A 24 -16.61 -1.70 4.21
CA VAL A 24 -17.76 -1.57 5.11
C VAL A 24 -18.43 -2.94 5.23
N MET A 25 -18.46 -3.50 6.44
CA MET A 25 -18.94 -4.86 6.69
C MET A 25 -20.45 -4.91 6.88
N ASP A 26 -21.00 -3.86 7.50
CA ASP A 26 -22.42 -3.64 7.78
C ASP A 26 -22.67 -2.14 8.05
N GLY A 27 -23.79 -1.79 8.69
CA GLY A 27 -24.14 -0.40 9.00
C GLY A 27 -23.34 0.24 10.14
N GLU A 28 -22.57 -0.54 10.89
CA GLU A 28 -21.90 -0.09 12.11
C GLU A 28 -20.38 -0.19 12.03
N GLN A 29 -19.85 -1.13 11.24
CA GLN A 29 -18.43 -1.47 11.25
C GLN A 29 -17.82 -1.54 9.84
N LEU A 30 -16.51 -1.30 9.80
CA LEU A 30 -15.67 -1.61 8.67
C LEU A 30 -14.51 -2.49 9.09
N ILE A 31 -14.01 -3.31 8.16
CA ILE A 31 -12.75 -4.04 8.32
C ILE A 31 -11.64 -3.31 7.57
N GLU A 32 -10.49 -3.16 8.22
CA GLU A 32 -9.31 -2.55 7.60
C GLU A 32 -8.03 -3.23 8.08
N ALA A 33 -7.04 -3.31 7.19
CA ALA A 33 -5.66 -3.60 7.53
C ALA A 33 -4.95 -2.27 7.74
N ALA A 34 -4.55 -1.96 8.96
CA ALA A 34 -3.79 -0.75 9.26
C ALA A 34 -2.66 -1.08 10.25
N ALA A 35 -1.95 -0.07 10.74
CA ALA A 35 -0.71 -0.32 11.47
C ALA A 35 -0.81 -1.16 12.75
N SER A 36 -1.99 -1.29 13.34
CA SER A 36 -2.23 -2.21 14.46
C SER A 36 -2.68 -3.62 14.02
N GLY A 37 -2.57 -3.95 12.73
CA GLY A 37 -3.08 -5.17 12.14
C GLY A 37 -4.45 -5.02 11.48
N VAL A 38 -4.99 -6.15 11.04
CA VAL A 38 -6.36 -6.25 10.52
C VAL A 38 -7.35 -6.22 11.67
N ARG A 39 -8.29 -5.27 11.64
CA ARG A 39 -9.27 -5.06 12.70
C ARG A 39 -10.64 -4.67 12.16
N LEU A 40 -11.66 -4.90 12.99
CA LEU A 40 -12.95 -4.24 12.87
C LEU A 40 -12.88 -2.88 13.56
N ALA A 41 -13.40 -1.84 12.92
CA ALA A 41 -13.43 -0.49 13.44
C ALA A 41 -14.82 0.12 13.23
N ALA A 42 -15.27 0.93 14.18
CA ALA A 42 -16.59 1.55 14.09
C ALA A 42 -16.64 2.57 12.94
N LEU A 43 -17.75 2.54 12.19
CA LEU A 43 -18.02 3.49 11.13
C LEU A 43 -18.32 4.89 11.70
N ALA A 44 -18.97 4.92 12.88
CA ALA A 44 -19.33 6.14 13.60
C ALA A 44 -18.12 7.00 14.02
N ASP A 45 -16.93 6.41 14.13
CA ASP A 45 -15.71 7.14 14.51
C ASP A 45 -15.14 7.95 13.34
N ARG A 46 -15.44 7.57 12.09
CA ARG A 46 -14.81 8.12 10.89
C ARG A 46 -14.95 9.63 10.73
N PRO A 47 -16.10 10.26 11.02
CA PRO A 47 -16.22 11.72 10.99
C PRO A 47 -15.28 12.44 11.98
N GLY A 48 -14.89 11.81 13.08
CA GLY A 48 -14.00 12.39 14.10
C GLY A 48 -12.51 12.26 13.78
N MET A 49 -12.14 11.49 12.76
CA MET A 49 -10.74 11.20 12.40
C MET A 49 -10.09 12.29 11.54
N VAL A 50 -10.39 13.57 11.82
CA VAL A 50 -9.94 14.73 11.02
C VAL A 50 -8.42 14.92 11.01
N ALA A 51 -7.72 14.43 12.04
CA ALA A 51 -6.27 14.44 12.08
C ALA A 51 -5.63 13.35 11.18
N ASN A 52 -6.39 12.31 10.83
CA ASN A 52 -5.88 11.12 10.16
C ASN A 52 -6.17 11.13 8.67
N PHE A 53 -7.25 11.79 8.24
CA PHE A 53 -7.70 11.81 6.86
C PHE A 53 -8.00 13.23 6.37
N HIS A 54 -7.70 13.50 5.11
CA HIS A 54 -8.19 14.70 4.41
C HIS A 54 -9.63 14.50 3.91
N TYR A 55 -9.94 13.29 3.46
CA TYR A 55 -11.26 12.86 3.02
C TYR A 55 -11.33 11.35 2.94
N ILE A 56 -12.56 10.83 2.96
CA ILE A 56 -12.89 9.43 2.75
C ILE A 56 -13.90 9.38 1.60
N ASP A 57 -13.54 8.71 0.50
CA ASP A 57 -14.49 8.43 -0.57
C ASP A 57 -15.06 7.03 -0.40
N VAL A 58 -16.34 6.88 -0.70
CA VAL A 58 -17.04 5.60 -0.60
C VAL A 58 -17.31 5.11 -2.01
N PHE A 59 -16.98 3.85 -2.24
CA PHE A 59 -17.20 3.16 -3.50
C PHE A 59 -18.17 2.00 -3.29
N ARG A 60 -18.99 1.73 -4.30
CA ARG A 60 -19.87 0.56 -4.36
C ARG A 60 -19.39 -0.36 -5.49
N PRO A 61 -19.15 -1.65 -5.21
CA PRO A 61 -18.88 -2.62 -6.25
C PRO A 61 -20.13 -2.88 -7.09
N SER A 62 -20.00 -2.85 -8.42
CA SER A 62 -21.08 -3.19 -9.35
C SER A 62 -21.52 -4.64 -9.20
N CYS A 63 -20.60 -5.54 -8.80
CA CYS A 63 -20.91 -6.93 -8.48
C CYS A 63 -21.80 -7.10 -7.24
N LEU A 64 -22.03 -6.05 -6.46
CA LEU A 64 -22.94 -6.03 -5.32
C LEU A 64 -24.23 -5.24 -5.60
N GLU A 65 -24.49 -4.90 -6.86
CA GLU A 65 -25.76 -4.33 -7.29
C GLU A 65 -26.74 -5.46 -7.64
N GLY A 66 -27.93 -5.44 -7.04
CA GLY A 66 -28.96 -6.44 -7.33
C GLY A 66 -29.76 -6.89 -6.11
N HIS A 67 -30.68 -7.81 -6.37
CA HIS A 67 -31.59 -8.39 -5.38
C HIS A 67 -30.91 -9.39 -4.43
N ASP A 68 -29.76 -9.92 -4.80
CA ASP A 68 -28.94 -10.86 -4.03
C ASP A 68 -27.80 -10.18 -3.25
N ARG A 69 -27.85 -8.85 -3.13
CA ARG A 69 -26.83 -8.02 -2.47
C ARG A 69 -26.48 -8.53 -1.07
N ASP A 70 -27.47 -8.81 -0.23
CA ASP A 70 -27.22 -9.20 1.16
C ASP A 70 -26.50 -10.55 1.25
N ALA A 71 -26.83 -11.49 0.37
CA ALA A 71 -26.13 -12.77 0.27
C ALA A 71 -24.67 -12.57 -0.17
N ARG A 72 -24.43 -11.73 -1.19
CA ARG A 72 -23.06 -11.44 -1.66
C ARG A 72 -22.22 -10.68 -0.63
N VAL A 73 -22.83 -9.75 0.11
CA VAL A 73 -22.18 -9.08 1.24
C VAL A 73 -21.81 -10.06 2.34
N ALA A 74 -22.67 -11.06 2.62
CA ALA A 74 -22.34 -12.12 3.57
C ALA A 74 -21.16 -12.98 3.10
N LEU A 75 -21.08 -13.31 1.81
CA LEU A 75 -19.92 -14.03 1.24
C LEU A 75 -18.62 -13.24 1.38
N LEU A 76 -18.64 -11.95 1.04
CA LEU A 76 -17.50 -11.04 1.21
C LEU A 76 -17.08 -10.95 2.68
N ARG A 77 -18.04 -10.83 3.59
CA ARG A 77 -17.77 -10.82 5.03
C ARG A 77 -17.08 -12.11 5.48
N ASN A 78 -17.60 -13.25 5.07
CA ASN A 78 -17.04 -14.55 5.43
C ASN A 78 -15.60 -14.72 4.92
N ALA A 79 -15.27 -14.17 3.74
CA ALA A 79 -13.91 -14.17 3.21
C ALA A 79 -12.95 -13.27 3.99
N LEU A 80 -13.43 -12.15 4.54
CA LEU A 80 -12.62 -11.16 5.24
C LEU A 80 -12.38 -11.50 6.72
N MET A 81 -13.33 -12.14 7.40
CA MET A 81 -13.22 -12.43 8.84
C MET A 81 -11.97 -13.25 9.25
N PRO A 82 -11.50 -14.25 8.49
CA PRO A 82 -10.26 -14.99 8.80
C PRO A 82 -8.98 -14.14 8.83
N TYR A 83 -9.04 -12.90 8.35
CA TYR A 83 -7.92 -11.97 8.36
C TYR A 83 -7.83 -11.17 9.66
N VAL A 84 -8.90 -11.09 10.46
CA VAL A 84 -8.91 -10.31 11.71
C VAL A 84 -7.79 -10.78 12.65
N GLY A 85 -7.01 -9.84 13.16
CA GLY A 85 -5.86 -10.09 14.02
C GLY A 85 -4.55 -10.38 13.28
N ARG A 86 -4.58 -10.56 11.95
CA ARG A 86 -3.33 -10.70 11.18
C ARG A 86 -2.51 -9.41 11.26
N PRO A 87 -1.18 -9.53 11.42
CA PRO A 87 -0.31 -8.37 11.43
C PRO A 87 -0.36 -7.63 10.09
N TYR A 88 -0.21 -6.31 10.14
CA TYR A 88 0.10 -5.53 8.95
C TYR A 88 1.61 -5.61 8.73
N PRO A 89 2.12 -5.66 7.49
CA PRO A 89 3.55 -5.65 7.22
C PRO A 89 4.12 -4.26 7.51
N MET A 90 4.25 -3.98 8.80
CA MET A 90 4.61 -2.67 9.35
C MET A 90 6.10 -2.54 9.38
N THR A 91 6.61 -2.24 8.21
CA THR A 91 7.46 -1.08 8.11
C THR A 91 6.92 -0.25 6.96
N SER A 92 6.72 1.03 7.18
CA SER A 92 6.34 1.99 6.14
C SER A 92 7.37 2.00 4.98
N LEU A 93 8.57 1.51 5.31
CA LEU A 93 9.59 0.99 4.41
C LEU A 93 9.04 -0.16 3.52
N PHE A 94 8.60 -1.31 4.04
CA PHE A 94 8.00 -2.41 3.25
C PHE A 94 7.00 -1.90 2.20
N THR A 95 6.07 -1.02 2.59
CA THR A 95 5.08 -0.47 1.66
C THR A 95 5.73 0.39 0.58
N LEU A 96 6.66 1.29 0.93
CA LEU A 96 7.44 2.06 -0.04
C LEU A 96 8.22 1.15 -1.01
N GLY A 97 8.76 0.04 -0.51
CA GLY A 97 9.56 -0.92 -1.26
C GLY A 97 8.71 -1.70 -2.23
N LEU A 98 7.56 -2.17 -1.78
CA LEU A 98 6.59 -2.92 -2.57
C LEU A 98 6.14 -2.08 -3.75
N VAL A 99 5.79 -0.85 -3.43
CA VAL A 99 5.18 0.11 -4.33
C VAL A 99 6.22 0.62 -5.36
N CYS A 100 7.47 0.87 -4.94
CA CYS A 100 8.58 1.13 -5.86
C CYS A 100 9.00 -0.11 -6.68
N ALA A 101 8.89 -1.33 -6.16
CA ALA A 101 9.17 -2.58 -6.88
C ALA A 101 8.15 -2.87 -7.98
N VAL A 102 6.86 -2.73 -7.67
CA VAL A 102 5.74 -2.90 -8.61
C VAL A 102 5.84 -1.87 -9.74
N ARG A 103 6.07 -0.60 -9.40
CA ARG A 103 6.03 0.51 -10.37
C ARG A 103 7.40 0.87 -10.96
N ASN A 104 8.49 0.31 -10.44
CA ASN A 104 9.88 0.61 -10.83
C ASN A 104 10.10 2.14 -11.00
N LYS A 105 9.67 2.88 -9.97
CA LYS A 105 9.92 4.31 -9.78
C LYS A 105 10.90 4.45 -8.63
N ILE A 106 12.12 4.90 -8.92
CA ILE A 106 13.17 5.12 -7.92
C ILE A 106 13.33 6.64 -7.74
N PRO A 107 13.21 7.17 -6.51
CA PRO A 107 13.46 8.59 -6.26
C PRO A 107 14.92 8.97 -6.57
N GLY A 108 15.12 10.19 -7.06
CA GLY A 108 16.44 10.69 -7.44
C GLY A 108 17.39 10.90 -6.26
N SER A 109 16.86 11.22 -5.07
CA SER A 109 17.69 11.60 -3.91
C SER A 109 18.37 10.41 -3.22
N ARG A 110 19.60 10.63 -2.76
CA ARG A 110 20.43 9.62 -2.09
C ARG A 110 19.80 9.09 -0.80
N ASP A 111 19.17 9.96 -0.01
CA ASP A 111 18.58 9.59 1.28
C ASP A 111 17.29 8.78 1.10
N LEU A 112 16.44 9.14 0.13
CA LEU A 112 15.25 8.34 -0.23
C LEU A 112 15.64 6.98 -0.81
N ARG A 113 16.78 6.85 -1.50
CA ARG A 113 17.29 5.55 -1.98
C ARG A 113 17.70 4.63 -0.83
N ARG A 114 18.21 5.16 0.28
CA ARG A 114 18.55 4.37 1.48
C ARG A 114 17.29 3.88 2.20
N VAL A 115 16.27 4.73 2.30
CA VAL A 115 14.92 4.38 2.77
C VAL A 115 14.30 3.30 1.87
N LEU A 116 14.42 3.46 0.55
CA LEU A 116 13.94 2.49 -0.43
C LEU A 116 14.68 1.13 -0.38
N ARG A 117 15.96 1.10 0.00
CA ARG A 117 16.70 -0.16 0.18
C ARG A 117 16.13 -0.98 1.34
N MET A 118 15.99 -0.38 2.51
CA MET A 118 15.39 -1.04 3.69
C MET A 118 13.98 -1.53 3.38
N ALA A 119 13.25 -0.72 2.62
CA ALA A 119 11.92 -0.99 2.13
C ALA A 119 11.81 -2.23 1.22
N LEU A 120 12.71 -2.38 0.25
CA LEU A 120 12.76 -3.53 -0.65
C LEU A 120 13.16 -4.82 0.07
N ASP A 121 14.02 -4.74 1.09
CA ASP A 121 14.41 -5.90 1.91
C ASP A 121 13.21 -6.53 2.60
N LEU A 122 12.30 -5.70 3.08
CA LEU A 122 11.11 -6.16 3.76
C LEU A 122 10.16 -6.84 2.75
N VAL A 123 10.08 -6.37 1.50
CA VAL A 123 9.33 -7.02 0.41
C VAL A 123 9.90 -8.38 0.06
N ILE A 124 11.22 -8.53 0.10
CA ILE A 124 11.90 -9.80 -0.16
C ILE A 124 11.53 -10.84 0.92
N ASP A 125 11.33 -10.41 2.17
CA ASP A 125 10.94 -11.26 3.29
C ASP A 125 9.47 -11.74 3.24
N ASN A 126 8.60 -11.09 2.43
CA ASN A 126 7.19 -11.42 2.13
C ASN A 126 6.51 -12.48 3.03
N ASP A 127 6.17 -12.12 4.26
CA ASP A 127 5.46 -13.00 5.20
C ASP A 127 3.99 -13.18 4.76
N PRO A 128 3.56 -14.42 4.43
CA PRO A 128 2.18 -14.69 4.01
C PRO A 128 1.14 -14.43 5.11
N ASN A 129 1.55 -14.33 6.36
CA ASN A 129 0.67 -14.01 7.49
C ASN A 129 0.39 -12.52 7.64
N GLN A 130 1.12 -11.66 6.92
CA GLN A 130 0.95 -10.21 6.96
C GLN A 130 0.10 -9.73 5.79
N VAL A 131 -0.77 -8.74 6.01
CA VAL A 131 -1.68 -8.23 4.96
C VAL A 131 -1.77 -6.71 4.97
N VAL A 132 -1.64 -6.08 3.80
CA VAL A 132 -1.84 -4.62 3.61
C VAL A 132 -3.30 -4.28 3.29
N CYS A 133 -3.66 -2.99 3.37
CA CYS A 133 -5.04 -2.52 3.21
C CYS A 133 -5.67 -2.93 1.86
N SER A 134 -4.98 -2.68 0.74
CA SER A 134 -5.47 -3.01 -0.61
C SER A 134 -5.50 -4.51 -0.89
N GLU A 135 -4.51 -5.24 -0.39
CA GLU A 135 -4.49 -6.72 -0.44
C GLU A 135 -5.69 -7.29 0.30
N LEU A 136 -5.96 -6.85 1.53
CA LEU A 136 -7.10 -7.31 2.33
C LEU A 136 -8.42 -7.14 1.55
N VAL A 137 -8.65 -5.92 1.03
CA VAL A 137 -9.86 -5.62 0.27
C VAL A 137 -9.96 -6.53 -0.94
N TYR A 138 -8.89 -6.66 -1.74
CA TYR A 138 -8.90 -7.46 -2.95
C TYR A 138 -9.15 -8.94 -2.65
N ARG A 139 -8.46 -9.51 -1.65
CA ARG A 139 -8.65 -10.90 -1.19
C ARG A 139 -10.08 -11.16 -0.76
N GLY A 140 -10.73 -10.22 -0.07
CA GLY A 140 -12.14 -10.35 0.28
C GLY A 140 -13.04 -10.62 -0.93
N PHE A 141 -12.83 -9.88 -2.03
CA PHE A 141 -13.61 -10.05 -3.26
C PHE A 141 -13.20 -11.28 -4.06
N ASP A 142 -11.91 -11.61 -4.08
CA ASP A 142 -11.37 -12.72 -4.85
C ASP A 142 -11.63 -14.10 -4.21
N GLU A 143 -11.47 -14.19 -2.88
CA GLU A 143 -11.56 -15.43 -2.10
C GLU A 143 -12.97 -15.72 -1.60
N ALA A 144 -13.94 -14.84 -1.85
CA ALA A 144 -15.35 -15.10 -1.57
C ALA A 144 -15.82 -16.36 -2.28
N VAL A 145 -16.40 -17.28 -1.50
CA VAL A 145 -16.89 -18.57 -2.01
C VAL A 145 -18.17 -18.34 -2.82
N THR A 146 -18.03 -18.21 -4.13
CA THR A 146 -19.13 -17.92 -5.06
C THR A 146 -19.30 -19.04 -6.08
N GLU A 147 -20.50 -19.14 -6.65
CA GLU A 147 -20.78 -19.99 -7.81
C GLU A 147 -21.33 -19.10 -8.94
N PRO A 148 -20.63 -18.93 -10.07
CA PRO A 148 -19.31 -19.49 -10.38
C PRO A 148 -18.18 -18.91 -9.49
N PRO A 149 -17.01 -19.57 -9.40
CA PRO A 149 -15.87 -19.05 -8.64
C PRO A 149 -15.47 -17.64 -9.09
N HIS A 150 -15.03 -16.82 -8.14
CA HIS A 150 -14.57 -15.44 -8.36
C HIS A 150 -15.64 -14.50 -8.96
N ALA A 151 -16.92 -14.80 -8.79
CA ALA A 151 -18.01 -13.95 -9.29
C ALA A 151 -18.03 -12.54 -8.65
N LEU A 152 -17.38 -12.37 -7.49
CA LEU A 152 -17.23 -11.06 -6.83
C LEU A 152 -15.89 -10.38 -7.13
N ARG A 153 -14.95 -11.04 -7.82
CA ARG A 153 -13.60 -10.52 -8.07
C ARG A 153 -13.67 -9.15 -8.73
N LEU A 154 -12.94 -8.19 -8.15
CA LEU A 154 -12.78 -6.87 -8.74
C LEU A 154 -11.86 -6.95 -9.96
N PRO A 155 -12.25 -6.41 -11.12
CA PRO A 155 -11.38 -6.33 -12.28
C PRO A 155 -10.23 -5.36 -11.99
N ILE A 156 -8.99 -5.83 -12.09
CA ILE A 156 -7.78 -5.02 -11.91
C ILE A 156 -7.18 -4.71 -13.27
N VAL A 157 -6.97 -3.44 -13.56
CA VAL A 157 -6.31 -2.99 -14.79
C VAL A 157 -4.97 -2.37 -14.40
N THR A 158 -3.88 -3.09 -14.65
CA THR A 158 -2.53 -2.61 -14.35
C THR A 158 -2.18 -1.47 -15.30
N ARG A 159 -2.22 -0.24 -14.79
CA ARG A 159 -1.97 0.97 -15.57
C ARG A 159 -0.47 1.18 -15.85
N SER A 160 -0.17 1.75 -17.02
CA SER A 160 1.17 2.25 -17.34
C SER A 160 1.64 3.30 -16.31
N ARG A 161 2.96 3.35 -16.07
CA ARG A 161 3.58 4.33 -15.16
C ARG A 161 3.21 5.75 -15.59
N GLN A 162 2.76 6.58 -14.65
CA GLN A 162 2.60 8.01 -14.90
C GLN A 162 3.81 8.78 -14.33
N HIS A 163 4.09 9.95 -14.90
CA HIS A 163 5.24 10.79 -14.53
C HIS A 163 4.88 11.82 -13.44
N THR A 164 3.98 11.48 -12.52
CA THR A 164 3.59 12.37 -11.42
C THR A 164 4.85 12.85 -10.67
N PRO A 165 5.07 14.16 -10.53
CA PRO A 165 6.20 14.70 -9.76
C PRO A 165 6.19 14.18 -8.33
N LEU A 166 7.38 13.95 -7.76
CA LEU A 166 7.50 13.60 -6.34
C LEU A 166 6.90 14.76 -5.50
N PRO A 167 5.95 14.49 -4.60
CA PRO A 167 5.44 15.52 -3.70
C PRO A 167 6.56 16.01 -2.78
N ASP A 168 6.41 17.22 -2.25
CA ASP A 168 7.28 17.71 -1.19
C ASP A 168 7.10 16.84 0.06
N ILE A 169 8.11 16.07 0.47
CA ILE A 169 8.00 15.12 1.59
C ILE A 169 8.82 15.64 2.76
N ASP A 170 8.19 15.75 3.92
CA ASP A 170 8.91 15.99 5.17
C ASP A 170 9.59 14.68 5.61
N LEU A 171 10.87 14.56 5.31
CA LEU A 171 11.66 13.37 5.61
C LEU A 171 11.77 13.10 7.12
N LEU A 172 11.75 14.13 7.96
CA LEU A 172 11.81 13.96 9.41
C LEU A 172 10.47 13.45 9.95
N ALA A 173 9.36 14.01 9.47
CA ALA A 173 8.03 13.52 9.81
C ALA A 173 7.84 12.07 9.34
N LEU A 174 8.25 11.74 8.11
CA LEU A 174 8.25 10.38 7.58
C LEU A 174 9.09 9.42 8.43
N ALA A 175 10.28 9.85 8.87
CA ALA A 175 11.14 9.05 9.74
C ALA A 175 10.47 8.76 11.09
N HIS A 176 9.82 9.75 11.70
CA HIS A 176 9.05 9.55 12.93
C HIS A 176 7.88 8.59 12.72
N GLU A 177 7.11 8.73 11.64
CA GLU A 177 6.03 7.79 11.29
C GLU A 177 6.57 6.34 11.21
N CYS A 178 7.67 6.14 10.49
CA CYS A 178 8.30 4.82 10.34
C CYS A 178 8.78 4.23 11.68
N LEU A 179 9.31 5.06 12.58
CA LEU A 179 9.77 4.62 13.90
C LEU A 179 8.60 4.26 14.82
N ASP A 180 7.54 5.05 14.82
CA ASP A 180 6.35 4.77 15.62
C ASP A 180 5.64 3.50 15.15
N ASP A 181 5.65 3.26 13.84
CA ASP A 181 5.18 2.04 13.22
C ASP A 181 5.97 0.81 13.68
N LEU A 182 7.30 0.89 13.67
CA LEU A 182 8.18 -0.18 14.17
C LEU A 182 7.89 -0.49 15.65
N ARG A 183 7.77 0.54 16.48
CA ARG A 183 7.46 0.40 17.91
C ARG A 183 6.10 -0.26 18.14
N ARG A 184 5.06 0.16 17.40
CA ARG A 184 3.72 -0.44 17.45
C ARG A 184 3.70 -1.89 17.02
N ALA A 185 4.58 -2.28 16.10
CA ALA A 185 4.77 -3.68 15.69
C ALA A 185 5.55 -4.53 16.71
N GLY A 186 5.90 -3.99 17.88
CA GLY A 186 6.71 -4.69 18.89
C GLY A 186 8.17 -4.89 18.47
N ARG A 187 8.61 -4.27 17.37
CA ARG A 187 10.00 -4.31 16.91
C ARG A 187 10.75 -3.15 17.56
N LYS A 188 11.84 -3.46 18.26
CA LYS A 188 12.76 -2.42 18.75
C LYS A 188 13.65 -2.01 17.58
N PRO A 189 13.56 -0.76 17.08
CA PRO A 189 14.53 -0.29 16.09
C PRO A 189 15.93 -0.37 16.72
N SER A 190 16.92 -0.79 15.93
CA SER A 190 18.30 -0.71 16.41
C SER A 190 18.68 0.75 16.57
N VAL A 191 19.60 1.06 17.49
CA VAL A 191 20.13 2.43 17.66
C VAL A 191 20.68 2.98 16.34
N ALA A 192 21.30 2.12 15.52
CA ALA A 192 21.77 2.48 14.18
C ALA A 192 20.62 2.83 13.22
N THR A 193 19.48 2.14 13.31
CA THR A 193 18.27 2.43 12.52
C THR A 193 17.64 3.75 12.96
N GLU A 194 17.54 4.01 14.27
CA GLU A 194 17.03 5.28 14.79
C GLU A 194 17.92 6.45 14.36
N ILE A 195 19.25 6.32 14.52
CA ILE A 195 20.21 7.34 14.08
C ILE A 195 20.11 7.54 12.56
N ALA A 196 20.06 6.48 11.76
CA ALA A 196 20.01 6.60 10.30
C ALA A 196 18.72 7.29 9.80
N LEU A 197 17.57 7.01 10.42
CA LEU A 197 16.29 7.61 10.06
C LEU A 197 16.21 9.08 10.54
N LEU A 198 16.70 9.38 11.74
CA LEU A 198 16.60 10.72 12.34
C LEU A 198 17.74 11.67 11.95
N ALA A 199 18.89 11.16 11.47
CA ALA A 199 20.00 11.97 10.99
C ALA A 199 19.88 12.34 9.49
N ALA A 200 18.98 11.70 8.74
CA ALA A 200 18.74 11.97 7.33
C ALA A 200 18.36 13.44 6.97
N PRO A 201 17.70 14.24 7.83
CA PRO A 201 17.41 15.64 7.54
C PRO A 201 18.51 16.61 7.99
N MET A 202 19.56 16.16 8.70
CA MET A 202 20.62 17.05 9.18
C MET A 202 21.72 17.25 8.14
N HIS A 203 21.47 18.16 7.20
CA HIS A 203 22.55 18.83 6.48
C HIS A 203 23.49 19.50 7.51
N GLY A 204 24.65 18.92 7.80
CA GLY A 204 25.73 19.63 8.50
C GLY A 204 26.62 18.88 9.49
N MET A 205 26.47 17.58 9.72
CA MET A 205 27.42 16.84 10.60
C MET A 205 28.26 15.83 9.82
N HIS A 206 29.43 16.31 9.36
CA HIS A 206 30.40 15.59 8.53
C HIS A 206 31.13 14.44 9.24
N GLU A 207 31.01 14.31 10.57
CA GLU A 207 31.84 13.37 11.35
C GLU A 207 31.10 12.09 11.79
N VAL A 208 29.77 12.10 11.92
CA VAL A 208 29.00 10.90 12.30
C VAL A 208 28.65 10.05 11.06
N THR A 209 28.63 10.67 9.87
CA THR A 209 28.41 9.99 8.58
C THR A 209 29.62 9.17 8.13
N LEU A 210 30.83 9.49 8.60
CA LEU A 210 32.07 8.78 8.23
C LEU A 210 32.15 7.36 8.81
N ALA A 211 31.67 7.14 10.03
CA ALA A 211 31.62 5.80 10.62
C ALA A 211 30.58 4.89 9.95
N ALA A 212 29.54 5.47 9.33
CA ALA A 212 28.50 4.75 8.60
C ALA A 212 28.77 4.58 7.10
N SER A 213 29.86 5.17 6.57
CA SER A 213 30.21 5.14 5.14
C SER A 213 31.35 4.18 4.78
N ALA A 214 31.94 3.48 5.75
CA ALA A 214 32.92 2.43 5.49
C ALA A 214 32.32 1.11 4.96
N ASP A 215 30.99 0.94 5.01
CA ASP A 215 30.33 -0.36 4.79
C ASP A 215 29.17 -0.34 3.76
N ALA A 216 29.02 0.73 2.96
CA ALA A 216 27.91 0.84 2.01
C ALA A 216 28.36 0.54 0.56
N PRO A 217 28.10 -0.66 0.02
CA PRO A 217 28.29 -0.91 -1.41
C PRO A 217 27.26 -0.12 -2.25
N ASP A 218 27.74 0.25 -3.43
CA ASP A 218 27.27 1.27 -4.37
C ASP A 218 25.94 0.95 -5.09
N HIS A 219 25.47 1.87 -5.94
CA HIS A 219 24.24 1.87 -6.75
C HIS A 219 23.76 0.52 -7.34
N ASP A 220 24.66 -0.43 -7.58
CA ASP A 220 24.36 -1.78 -8.08
C ASP A 220 23.51 -2.63 -7.10
N ASP A 221 23.64 -2.42 -5.79
CA ASP A 221 22.89 -3.19 -4.78
C ASP A 221 21.39 -2.87 -4.74
N LEU A 222 20.99 -1.62 -5.06
CA LEU A 222 19.57 -1.24 -5.08
C LEU A 222 18.83 -1.83 -6.28
N GLY A 223 19.48 -1.86 -7.46
CA GLY A 223 18.92 -2.49 -8.66
C GLY A 223 18.72 -3.99 -8.48
N ILE A 224 19.68 -4.66 -7.83
CA ILE A 224 19.61 -6.09 -7.50
C ILE A 224 18.46 -6.37 -6.51
N ARG A 225 18.34 -5.59 -5.43
CA ARG A 225 17.23 -5.75 -4.46
C ARG A 225 15.87 -5.47 -5.08
N LEU A 226 15.79 -4.49 -5.98
CA LEU A 226 14.58 -4.21 -6.75
C LEU A 226 14.17 -5.42 -7.59
N GLN A 227 15.13 -6.03 -8.29
CA GLN A 227 14.88 -7.23 -9.09
C GLN A 227 14.50 -8.44 -8.22
N GLN A 228 15.17 -8.65 -7.09
CA GLN A 228 14.84 -9.71 -6.14
C GLN A 228 13.43 -9.55 -5.54
N ALA A 229 13.05 -8.32 -5.17
CA ALA A 229 11.71 -8.00 -4.69
C ALA A 229 10.67 -8.29 -5.77
N ARG A 230 10.95 -7.93 -7.04
CA ARG A 230 10.06 -8.23 -8.18
C ARG A 230 9.92 -9.73 -8.44
N ALA A 231 11.02 -10.48 -8.42
CA ALA A 231 11.00 -11.94 -8.51
C ALA A 231 10.12 -12.57 -7.41
N ARG A 232 10.29 -12.12 -6.15
CA ARG A 232 9.50 -12.59 -5.00
C ARG A 232 8.00 -12.28 -5.10
N LEU A 233 7.65 -11.21 -5.79
CA LEU A 233 6.26 -10.84 -6.08
C LEU A 233 5.69 -11.51 -7.34
N GLY A 234 6.47 -12.33 -8.04
CA GLY A 234 6.08 -12.97 -9.29
C GLY A 234 6.02 -12.01 -10.49
N LEU A 235 6.69 -10.86 -10.40
CA LEU A 235 6.66 -9.80 -11.42
C LEU A 235 7.72 -9.97 -12.53
N ASP A 236 8.51 -11.05 -12.47
CA ASP A 236 9.61 -11.33 -13.41
C ASP A 236 9.20 -12.29 -14.56
N GLU A 237 8.07 -13.01 -14.45
CA GLU A 237 7.62 -13.95 -15.48
C GLU A 237 6.62 -13.38 -16.50
N SER A 238 6.09 -12.17 -16.28
CA SER A 238 5.40 -11.43 -17.34
C SER A 238 6.45 -10.78 -18.22
N GLY A 239 6.90 -11.55 -19.22
CA GLY A 239 7.91 -11.17 -20.19
C GLY A 239 7.82 -9.69 -20.57
N HIS A 240 8.96 -9.01 -20.51
CA HIS A 240 9.20 -7.76 -21.20
C HIS A 240 9.05 -7.98 -22.71
N MET A 241 7.82 -8.15 -23.19
CA MET A 241 7.44 -7.53 -24.44
C MET A 241 7.56 -6.02 -24.19
N PRO A 242 8.37 -5.29 -24.96
CA PRO A 242 8.37 -3.84 -24.86
C PRO A 242 6.93 -3.41 -25.10
N LEU A 243 6.29 -2.84 -24.08
CA LEU A 243 5.01 -2.15 -24.18
C LEU A 243 5.23 -1.02 -25.18
N GLN A 244 5.07 -1.33 -26.47
CA GLN A 244 4.60 -0.35 -27.41
C GLN A 244 3.39 0.27 -26.75
N ALA A 245 3.48 1.57 -26.50
CA ALA A 245 2.39 2.42 -26.07
C ALA A 245 1.30 2.35 -27.16
N SER A 246 0.56 1.26 -27.15
CA SER A 246 -0.65 1.07 -27.92
C SER A 246 -1.76 1.55 -27.02
N MET A 247 -2.50 2.55 -27.49
CA MET A 247 -3.79 2.97 -26.95
C MET A 247 -4.86 1.86 -27.05
N ALA A 248 -4.46 0.59 -27.13
CA ALA A 248 -5.32 -0.56 -26.97
C ALA A 248 -5.81 -0.61 -25.54
N MET A 249 -7.13 -0.66 -25.40
CA MET A 249 -7.84 -0.82 -24.14
C MET A 249 -7.12 -1.80 -23.22
N SER A 250 -6.57 -1.32 -22.12
CA SER A 250 -5.95 -2.17 -21.10
C SER A 250 -7.03 -3.10 -20.55
N LEU A 251 -7.00 -4.37 -20.93
CA LEU A 251 -7.92 -5.38 -20.45
C LEU A 251 -7.61 -5.71 -18.98
N PRO A 252 -8.63 -6.09 -18.18
CA PRO A 252 -8.38 -6.56 -16.81
C PRO A 252 -7.44 -7.76 -16.79
N GLU A 253 -6.53 -7.78 -15.82
CA GLU A 253 -5.67 -8.94 -15.55
C GLU A 253 -6.54 -10.11 -15.05
N PRO A 254 -6.43 -11.31 -15.66
CA PRO A 254 -7.35 -12.41 -15.39
C PRO A 254 -7.19 -13.00 -13.99
N THR A 255 -5.96 -13.03 -13.46
CA THR A 255 -5.61 -13.56 -12.13
C THR A 255 -4.60 -12.65 -11.41
N PRO A 256 -5.02 -11.46 -10.96
CA PRO A 256 -4.13 -10.52 -10.27
C PRO A 256 -3.56 -11.14 -9.00
N ASN A 257 -2.25 -10.97 -8.77
CA ASN A 257 -1.65 -11.33 -7.49
C ASN A 257 -2.14 -10.35 -6.40
N PRO A 258 -2.86 -10.80 -5.35
CA PRO A 258 -3.36 -9.90 -4.31
C PRO A 258 -2.27 -9.06 -3.63
N LYS A 259 -1.05 -9.60 -3.52
CA LYS A 259 0.11 -8.92 -2.91
C LYS A 259 0.59 -7.70 -3.70
N THR A 260 0.23 -7.61 -4.98
CA THR A 260 0.65 -6.52 -5.86
C THR A 260 -0.45 -5.49 -6.12
N VAL A 261 -1.66 -5.72 -5.59
CA VAL A 261 -2.79 -4.79 -5.73
C VAL A 261 -2.56 -3.57 -4.84
N LEU A 262 -2.55 -2.39 -5.43
CA LEU A 262 -2.39 -1.10 -4.75
C LEU A 262 -3.74 -0.38 -4.60
N PRO A 263 -3.86 0.63 -3.71
CA PRO A 263 -5.05 1.48 -3.65
C PRO A 263 -5.46 2.08 -5.01
N ALA A 264 -4.46 2.41 -5.84
CA ALA A 264 -4.66 2.90 -7.20
C ALA A 264 -5.42 1.92 -8.10
N ASP A 265 -5.10 0.63 -7.99
CA ASP A 265 -5.69 -0.40 -8.84
C ASP A 265 -7.17 -0.62 -8.49
N LEU A 266 -7.53 -0.39 -7.22
CA LEU A 266 -8.92 -0.36 -6.76
C LEU A 266 -9.62 0.93 -7.18
N GLU A 267 -8.99 2.10 -7.03
CA GLU A 267 -9.55 3.39 -7.49
C GLU A 267 -9.97 3.36 -8.96
N PHE A 268 -9.13 2.76 -9.81
CA PHE A 268 -9.36 2.71 -11.25
C PHE A 268 -10.01 1.39 -11.71
N SER A 269 -10.45 0.53 -10.78
CA SER A 269 -11.17 -0.69 -11.13
C SER A 269 -12.50 -0.33 -11.79
N PRO A 270 -12.82 -0.84 -13.00
CA PRO A 270 -14.10 -0.57 -13.65
C PRO A 270 -15.29 -1.21 -12.91
N GLY A 271 -15.02 -2.06 -11.92
CA GLY A 271 -16.04 -2.67 -11.06
C GLY A 271 -16.45 -1.81 -9.87
N LEU A 272 -15.84 -0.64 -9.65
CA LEU A 272 -16.13 0.23 -8.50
C LEU A 272 -16.71 1.58 -8.94
N LEU A 273 -17.90 1.91 -8.40
CA LEU A 273 -18.57 3.19 -8.60
C LEU A 273 -18.43 4.05 -7.35
N LYS A 274 -17.87 5.25 -7.47
CA LYS A 274 -17.84 6.22 -6.36
C LYS A 274 -19.27 6.71 -6.07
N ILE A 275 -19.71 6.56 -4.83
CA ILE A 275 -21.08 6.92 -4.40
C ILE A 275 -21.12 8.14 -3.47
N GLY A 276 -19.98 8.58 -2.93
CA GLY A 276 -19.95 9.74 -2.05
C GLY A 276 -18.56 10.09 -1.55
N ARG A 277 -18.47 11.27 -0.94
CA ARG A 277 -17.29 11.77 -0.23
C ARG A 277 -17.70 12.27 1.15
N LEU A 278 -16.95 11.85 2.16
CA LEU A 278 -16.92 12.48 3.46
C LEU A 278 -15.65 13.35 3.53
N SER A 279 -15.82 14.66 3.42
CA SER A 279 -14.72 15.62 3.54
C SER A 279 -14.39 15.86 5.01
N MET A 280 -13.11 15.80 5.37
CA MET A 280 -12.63 16.13 6.70
C MET A 280 -12.28 17.62 6.70
N ALA A 281 -13.29 18.48 6.74
CA ALA A 281 -13.03 19.92 6.91
C ALA A 281 -12.55 20.14 8.35
N THR A 282 -11.42 20.81 8.52
CA THR A 282 -11.10 21.45 9.79
C THR A 282 -12.13 22.54 10.02
N ALA A 283 -12.95 22.41 11.07
CA ALA A 283 -13.80 23.48 11.57
C ALA A 283 -12.97 24.70 11.97
#